data_AF-A0A973TE28-F1
#
_entry.id   AF-A0A973TE28-F1
#
_cell.length_a   1.000
_cell.length_b   1.000
_cell.length_c   1.000
_cell.angle_alpha   90.00
_cell.angle_beta   90.00
_cell.angle_gamma   90.00
#
_symmetry.space_group_name_H-M   'P 1'
#
loop_
_entity.id
_entity.type
_entity.pdbx_description
1 polymer ?
#
loop_
_entity_poly.entity_id
_entity_poly.type
_entity_poly.pdbx_seq_one_letter_code
_entity_poly.pdbx_strand_id
1 'polypeptide(L)'
;MNAIVAPRPQIGEAERLSATVVLSVLLHGLLLLGVGFVLQDAAPVMPTLDVILTQTTTPLTPKQADFLAQANNQGGGESEKTNRPRDTQPGLVPKPDEGVAPRELRAQAPAPQPPPEA
;
A
#
# COMPACT_ATOMS: atom_id res chain seq x y z
N MET A 1 86.20 4.58 -9.16
CA MET A 1 84.93 5.34 -9.05
C MET A 1 83.84 4.33 -8.71
N ASN A 2 83.51 4.16 -7.42
CA ASN A 2 82.46 3.23 -7.00
C ASN A 2 81.15 3.99 -6.84
N ALA A 3 80.11 3.57 -7.56
CA ALA A 3 78.77 4.12 -7.45
C ALA A 3 78.08 3.53 -6.21
N ILE A 4 77.51 4.41 -5.38
CA ILE A 4 76.70 4.02 -4.23
C ILE A 4 75.31 3.67 -4.76
N VAL A 5 74.97 2.38 -4.77
CA VAL A 5 73.62 1.91 -5.10
C VAL A 5 72.75 2.17 -3.88
N ALA A 6 71.75 3.05 -4.01
CA ALA A 6 70.76 3.28 -2.96
C ALA A 6 69.95 1.99 -2.72
N PRO A 7 69.67 1.61 -1.45
CA PRO A 7 68.87 0.44 -1.15
C PRO A 7 67.45 0.61 -1.71
N ARG A 8 66.97 -0.40 -2.42
CA ARG A 8 65.57 -0.41 -2.91
C ARG A 8 64.64 -0.57 -1.71
N PRO A 9 63.56 0.22 -1.61
CA PRO A 9 62.58 0.05 -0.55
C PRO A 9 61.98 -1.36 -0.65
N GLN A 10 62.08 -2.12 0.45
CA GLN A 10 61.51 -3.46 0.53
C GLN A 10 60.16 -3.38 1.21
N ILE A 11 59.09 -3.62 0.45
CA ILE A 11 57.72 -3.67 0.97
C ILE A 11 57.53 -4.99 1.69
N GLY A 12 57.56 -4.94 3.02
CA GLY A 12 57.35 -6.09 3.89
C GLY A 12 55.89 -6.54 3.98
N GLU A 13 55.65 -7.71 4.55
CA GLU A 13 54.30 -8.27 4.72
C GLU A 13 53.39 -7.35 5.55
N ALA A 14 53.92 -6.74 6.60
CA ALA A 14 53.17 -5.81 7.46
C ALA A 14 52.68 -4.57 6.69
N GLU A 15 53.47 -4.07 5.74
CA GLU A 15 53.13 -2.90 4.91
C GLU A 15 52.05 -3.23 3.88
N ARG A 16 52.07 -4.45 3.34
CA ARG A 16 51.01 -4.97 2.46
C ARG A 16 49.71 -5.17 3.24
N LEU A 17 49.81 -5.74 4.44
CA LEU A 17 48.64 -5.97 5.30
C LEU A 17 47.99 -4.64 5.69
N SER A 18 48.77 -3.67 6.17
CA SER A 18 48.23 -2.37 6.56
C SER A 18 47.59 -1.64 5.37
N ALA A 19 48.24 -1.64 4.20
CA ALA A 19 47.70 -1.04 2.99
C ALA A 19 46.35 -1.66 2.56
N THR A 20 46.24 -2.99 2.59
CA THR A 20 44.99 -3.68 2.22
C THR A 20 43.86 -3.44 3.23
N VAL A 21 44.17 -3.39 4.53
CA VAL A 21 43.19 -3.08 5.57
C VAL A 21 42.69 -1.65 5.43
N VAL A 22 43.58 -0.69 5.23
CA VAL A 22 43.21 0.71 4.99
C VAL A 22 42.33 0.85 3.74
N LEU A 23 42.73 0.24 2.62
CA LEU A 23 41.93 0.23 1.40
C LEU A 23 40.55 -0.39 1.61
N SER A 24 40.47 -1.50 2.34
CA SER A 24 39.20 -2.16 2.65
C SER A 24 38.28 -1.25 3.46
N VAL A 25 38.79 -0.61 4.52
CA VAL A 25 38.01 0.32 5.34
C VAL A 25 37.52 1.52 4.52
N LEU A 26 38.38 2.08 3.65
CA LEU A 26 37.98 3.18 2.77
C LEU A 26 36.88 2.77 1.79
N LEU A 27 36.97 1.58 1.20
CA LEU A 27 35.97 1.07 0.27
C LEU A 27 34.62 0.85 0.97
N HIS A 28 34.63 0.22 2.15
CA HIS A 28 33.40 0.05 2.95
C HIS A 28 32.83 1.40 3.41
N GLY A 29 33.69 2.33 3.85
CA GLY A 29 33.28 3.67 4.23
C GLY A 29 32.59 4.41 3.08
N LEU A 30 33.16 4.34 1.87
CA LEU A 30 32.54 4.92 0.68
C LEU A 30 31.18 4.29 0.37
N LEU A 31 31.02 2.97 0.51
CA LEU A 31 29.74 2.31 0.30
C LEU A 31 28.70 2.73 1.35
N LEU A 32 29.08 2.74 2.63
CA LEU A 32 28.17 3.08 3.72
C LEU A 32 27.70 4.54 3.65
N LEU A 33 28.59 5.46 3.27
CA LEU A 33 28.27 6.89 3.18
C LEU A 33 27.69 7.27 1.82
N GLY A 34 28.09 6.58 0.74
CA GLY A 34 27.69 6.88 -0.63
C GLY A 34 26.37 6.24 -1.06
N VAL A 35 25.95 5.15 -0.40
CA VAL A 35 24.64 4.54 -0.66
C VAL A 35 23.58 5.23 0.20
N GLY A 36 22.82 6.13 -0.42
CA GLY A 36 21.66 6.77 0.19
C GLY A 36 20.38 5.96 -0.03
N PHE A 37 19.50 5.93 0.96
CA PHE A 37 18.14 5.40 0.83
C PHE A 37 17.17 6.55 0.63
N VAL A 38 16.30 6.44 -0.37
CA VAL A 38 15.15 7.34 -0.52
C VAL A 38 13.92 6.69 0.10
N LEU A 39 13.22 7.44 0.95
CA LEU A 39 11.92 7.02 1.42
C LEU A 39 10.93 7.32 0.29
N GLN A 40 10.20 6.30 -0.18
CA GLN A 40 9.15 6.54 -1.16
C GLN A 40 8.03 7.36 -0.50
N ASP A 41 7.55 8.38 -1.22
CA ASP A 41 6.42 9.16 -0.78
C ASP A 41 5.22 8.25 -0.49
N ALA A 42 4.42 8.65 0.50
CA ALA A 42 3.18 7.96 0.80
C ALA A 42 2.33 7.87 -0.47
N ALA A 43 1.79 6.68 -0.73
CA ALA A 43 0.87 6.51 -1.84
C ALA A 43 -0.27 7.53 -1.70
N PRO A 44 -0.70 8.19 -2.80
CA PRO A 44 -1.78 9.15 -2.74
C PRO A 44 -2.97 8.55 -2.00
N VAL A 45 -3.43 9.24 -0.94
CA VAL A 45 -4.66 8.86 -0.24
C VAL A 45 -5.80 8.96 -1.25
N MET A 46 -6.30 7.79 -1.67
CA MET A 46 -7.49 7.71 -2.49
C MET A 46 -8.65 8.21 -1.63
N PRO A 47 -9.53 9.08 -2.16
CA PRO A 47 -10.72 9.48 -1.44
C PRO A 47 -11.50 8.22 -1.03
N THR A 48 -11.72 8.06 0.27
CA THR A 48 -12.58 7.00 0.80
C THR A 48 -14.03 7.40 0.61
N LEU A 49 -14.90 6.41 0.43
CA LEU A 49 -16.33 6.64 0.39
C LEU A 49 -16.81 7.09 1.77
N ASP A 50 -17.23 8.35 1.91
CA ASP A 50 -17.94 8.82 3.10
C ASP A 50 -19.37 8.27 3.07
N VAL A 51 -19.67 7.35 3.99
CA VAL A 51 -21.01 6.76 4.14
C VAL A 51 -21.75 7.49 5.26
N ILE A 52 -22.69 8.35 4.89
CA ILE A 52 -23.63 8.96 5.85
C ILE A 52 -24.82 8.00 6.00
N LEU A 53 -24.94 7.34 7.17
CA LEU A 53 -26.15 6.61 7.53
C LEU A 53 -27.27 7.61 7.79
N THR A 54 -28.20 7.72 6.86
CA THR A 54 -29.45 8.44 7.07
C THR A 54 -30.52 7.44 7.51
N GLN A 55 -31.20 7.73 8.62
CA GLN A 55 -32.33 6.94 9.10
C GLN A 55 -33.55 7.21 8.20
N THR A 56 -33.58 6.60 7.03
CA THR A 56 -34.71 6.69 6.11
C THR A 56 -35.64 5.49 6.33
N THR A 57 -36.93 5.77 6.53
CA THR A 57 -37.97 4.76 6.78
C THR A 57 -39.01 4.81 5.66
N THR A 58 -39.48 3.64 5.22
CA THR A 58 -40.60 3.55 4.27
C THR A 58 -41.93 3.46 5.02
N PRO A 59 -43.02 4.06 4.49
CA PRO A 59 -44.37 3.88 5.05
C PRO A 59 -44.93 2.45 4.82
N LEU A 60 -44.29 1.65 3.95
CA LEU A 60 -44.74 0.29 3.64
C LEU A 60 -44.38 -0.68 4.78
N THR A 61 -45.32 -1.57 5.12
CA THR A 61 -45.07 -2.65 6.08
C THR A 61 -44.29 -3.82 5.43
N PRO A 62 -43.63 -4.69 6.21
CA PRO A 62 -42.91 -5.85 5.66
C PRO A 62 -43.77 -6.81 4.84
N LYS A 63 -45.10 -6.86 5.09
CA LYS A 63 -46.04 -7.70 4.33
C LYS A 63 -46.47 -7.06 3.00
N GLN A 64 -46.32 -5.74 2.88
CA GLN A 64 -46.65 -4.97 1.67
C GLN A 64 -45.45 -4.78 0.75
N ALA A 65 -44.24 -5.07 1.22
CA ALA A 65 -43.02 -4.90 0.44
C ALA A 65 -42.75 -6.13 -0.44
N ASP A 66 -42.67 -5.90 -1.74
CA ASP A 66 -42.32 -6.93 -2.73
C ASP A 66 -40.81 -7.27 -2.75
N PHE A 67 -39.95 -6.31 -2.37
CA PHE A 67 -38.49 -6.45 -2.41
C PHE A 67 -37.80 -5.80 -1.19
N LEU A 68 -36.61 -6.33 -0.85
CA LEU A 68 -35.70 -5.68 0.08
C LEU A 68 -34.84 -4.66 -0.67
N ALA A 69 -34.98 -3.38 -0.33
CA ALA A 69 -34.24 -2.29 -0.94
C ALA A 69 -33.95 -1.19 0.09
N GLN A 70 -33.15 -0.20 -0.29
CA GLN A 70 -32.98 1.03 0.48
C GLN A 70 -34.33 1.75 0.63
N ALA A 71 -34.57 2.42 1.75
CA ALA A 71 -35.87 3.02 2.04
C ALA A 71 -36.27 4.15 1.07
N ASN A 72 -35.29 4.74 0.38
CA ASN A 72 -35.51 5.74 -0.68
C ASN A 72 -35.69 5.12 -2.07
N ASN A 73 -35.64 3.80 -2.22
CA ASN A 73 -35.82 3.10 -3.49
C ASN A 73 -37.25 2.58 -3.59
N GLN A 74 -38.07 3.25 -4.40
CA GLN A 74 -39.49 2.92 -4.59
C GLN A 74 -39.70 1.71 -5.52
N GLY A 75 -38.63 1.16 -6.12
CA GLY A 75 -38.72 0.17 -7.18
C GLY A 75 -39.18 0.81 -8.49
N GLY A 76 -38.69 0.28 -9.61
CA GLY A 76 -39.06 0.74 -10.95
C GLY A 76 -39.64 -0.41 -11.77
N GLY A 77 -40.71 -0.14 -12.52
CA GLY A 77 -41.32 -1.09 -13.45
C GLY A 77 -42.83 -0.91 -13.60
N GLU A 78 -43.33 -1.08 -14.82
CA GLU A 78 -44.76 -0.94 -15.16
C GLU A 78 -45.47 -2.30 -15.31
N SER A 79 -44.87 -3.38 -14.81
CA SER A 79 -45.43 -4.73 -14.94
C SER A 79 -46.52 -4.96 -13.89
N GLU A 80 -47.66 -5.52 -14.30
CA GLU A 80 -48.74 -5.90 -13.37
C GLU A 80 -48.31 -6.96 -12.33
N LYS A 81 -47.24 -7.71 -12.59
CA LYS A 81 -46.74 -8.77 -11.71
C LYS A 81 -45.34 -8.46 -11.24
N THR A 82 -45.14 -8.56 -9.92
CA THR A 82 -43.82 -8.55 -9.29
C THR A 82 -42.93 -9.65 -9.87
N ASN A 83 -41.82 -9.27 -10.48
CA ASN A 83 -40.78 -10.20 -10.94
C ASN A 83 -39.44 -9.77 -10.37
N ARG A 84 -38.73 -10.71 -9.72
CA ARG A 84 -37.41 -10.44 -9.17
C ARG A 84 -36.47 -10.12 -10.33
N PRO A 85 -35.78 -8.95 -10.33
CA PRO A 85 -34.72 -8.69 -11.30
C PRO A 85 -33.70 -9.82 -11.26
N ARG A 86 -33.38 -10.38 -12.42
CA ARG A 86 -32.38 -11.43 -12.58
C ARG A 86 -31.46 -10.98 -13.69
N ASP A 87 -30.16 -10.99 -13.44
CA ASP A 87 -29.20 -10.84 -14.52
C ASP A 87 -29.24 -12.07 -15.43
N THR A 88 -29.06 -11.85 -16.73
CA THR A 88 -28.90 -12.95 -17.70
C THR A 88 -27.62 -13.74 -17.45
N GLN A 89 -26.67 -13.14 -16.74
CA GLN A 89 -25.40 -13.74 -16.35
C GLN A 89 -25.45 -14.18 -14.88
N PRO A 90 -25.02 -15.40 -14.55
CA PRO A 90 -24.83 -15.79 -13.15
C PRO A 90 -23.80 -14.86 -12.49
N GLY A 91 -24.13 -14.37 -11.29
CA GLY A 91 -23.22 -13.57 -10.48
C GLY A 91 -22.01 -14.37 -10.01
N LEU A 92 -21.00 -13.66 -9.50
CA LEU A 92 -19.83 -14.29 -8.89
C LEU A 92 -20.29 -15.11 -7.69
N VAL A 93 -20.11 -16.44 -7.77
CA VAL A 93 -20.38 -17.34 -6.64
C VAL A 93 -19.33 -17.06 -5.56
N PRO A 94 -19.72 -16.89 -4.29
CA PRO A 94 -18.76 -16.79 -3.19
C PRO A 94 -17.82 -17.99 -3.22
N LYS A 95 -16.54 -17.73 -3.48
CA LYS A 95 -15.51 -18.76 -3.37
C LYS A 95 -15.11 -18.86 -1.90
N PRO A 96 -14.90 -20.08 -1.38
CA PRO A 96 -14.42 -20.28 -0.01
C PRO A 96 -12.98 -19.78 0.18
N ASP A 97 -12.26 -19.51 -0.91
CA ASP A 97 -10.91 -18.96 -0.86
C ASP A 97 -10.95 -17.49 -0.45
N GLU A 98 -10.06 -17.10 0.48
CA GLU A 98 -9.80 -15.69 0.77
C GLU A 98 -9.41 -14.98 -0.53
N GLY A 99 -10.27 -14.07 -0.99
CA GLY A 99 -9.99 -13.27 -2.17
C GLY A 99 -8.80 -12.36 -1.90
N VAL A 100 -7.76 -12.47 -2.73
CA VAL A 100 -6.67 -11.49 -2.71
C VAL A 100 -7.22 -10.17 -3.25
N ALA A 101 -7.12 -9.10 -2.47
CA ALA A 101 -7.51 -7.78 -2.94
C ALA A 101 -6.73 -7.45 -4.23
N PRO A 102 -7.38 -6.97 -5.31
CA PRO A 102 -6.71 -6.62 -6.55
C PRO A 102 -5.59 -5.58 -6.38
N ARG A 103 -5.59 -4.87 -5.24
CA ARG A 103 -4.55 -3.94 -4.82
C ARG A 103 -4.13 -4.25 -3.41
N GLU A 104 -2.82 -4.28 -3.18
CA GLU A 104 -2.24 -4.32 -1.84
C GLU A 104 -2.65 -3.05 -1.08
N LEU A 105 -3.41 -3.23 -0.01
CA LEU A 105 -3.77 -2.16 0.91
C LEU A 105 -2.66 -2.04 1.97
N ARG A 106 -1.93 -0.93 1.96
CA ARG A 106 -1.05 -0.58 3.09
C ARG A 106 -1.91 -0.10 4.26
N ALA A 107 -1.64 -0.61 5.46
CA ALA A 107 -2.23 -0.07 6.67
C ALA A 107 -1.83 1.41 6.82
N GLN A 108 -2.81 2.30 6.89
CA GLN A 108 -2.61 3.73 7.16
C GLN A 108 -3.50 4.12 8.34
N ALA A 109 -2.96 4.92 9.25
CA ALA A 109 -3.79 5.54 10.30
C ALA A 109 -4.66 6.63 9.68
N PRO A 110 -5.92 6.79 10.12
CA PRO A 110 -6.73 7.94 9.72
C PRO A 110 -6.00 9.25 9.99
N ALA A 111 -6.16 10.24 9.11
CA ALA A 111 -5.68 11.59 9.38
C ALA A 111 -6.29 12.10 10.70
N PRO A 112 -5.54 12.82 11.55
CA PRO A 112 -6.08 13.42 12.76
C PRO A 112 -7.32 14.25 12.43
N GLN A 113 -8.45 13.96 13.08
CA GLN A 113 -9.66 14.76 12.89
C GLN A 113 -9.44 16.15 13.50
N PRO A 114 -9.82 17.23 12.81
CA PRO A 114 -9.83 18.56 13.42
C PRO A 114 -10.76 18.57 14.64
N PRO A 115 -10.46 19.38 15.67
CA PRO A 115 -11.30 19.48 16.86
C PRO A 115 -12.73 19.92 16.47
N PRO A 116 -13.77 19.46 17.19
CA PRO A 116 -15.14 19.86 16.92
C PRO A 116 -15.27 21.39 17.00
N GLU A 117 -15.87 22.00 15.99
CA GLU A 117 -16.28 23.40 16.07
C GLU A 117 -17.43 23.52 17.09
N ALA A 118 -17.31 24.49 18.00
CA ALA A 118 -18.24 24.73 19.10
C ALA A 118 -19.42 25.62 18.68
#